data_AF-A0A3D2VXG8-F1
#
_entry.id   AF-A0A3D2VXG8-F1
#
_cell.length_a   1.000
_cell.length_b   1.000
_cell.length_c   1.000
_cell.angle_alpha   90.00
_cell.angle_beta   90.00
_cell.angle_gamma   90.00
#
_symmetry.space_group_name_H-M   'P 1'
#
loop_
_entity.id
_entity.type
_entity.pdbx_description
1 polymer ?
#
loop_
_entity_poly.entity_id
_entity_poly.type
_entity_poly.pdbx_seq_one_letter_code
_entity_poly.pdbx_strand_id
1 'polypeptide(L)' 'MMALRHREKTGRGQVIDIAIYESVFRQLDEIAASYGLFGKVREREGSGSFVAVPHGHFRTQDDKWVAIACTTD' A
#
# COMPACT_ATOMS: atom_id res chain seq x y z
N MET A 1 2.50 -7.10 -19.92
CA MET A 1 2.07 -6.75 -21.30
C MET A 1 2.94 -5.68 -21.99
N MET A 2 3.75 -4.87 -21.27
CA MET A 2 4.47 -3.77 -21.92
C MET A 2 5.62 -4.19 -22.86
N ALA A 3 6.45 -5.16 -22.45
CA ALA A 3 7.51 -5.67 -23.31
C ALA A 3 6.99 -6.35 -24.59
N LEU A 4 5.84 -7.04 -24.51
CA LEU A 4 5.18 -7.63 -25.67
C LEU A 4 4.68 -6.56 -26.65
N ARG A 5 4.03 -5.51 -26.14
CA ARG A 5 3.57 -4.36 -26.97
C ARG A 5 4.75 -3.63 -27.62
N HIS A 6 5.89 -3.51 -26.93
CA HIS A 6 7.11 -2.95 -27.52
C HIS A 6 7.58 -3.81 -28.70
N ARG A 7 7.67 -5.13 -28.51
CA ARG A 7 8.04 -6.08 -29.58
C ARG A 7 7.11 -6.02 -30.78
N GLU A 8 5.81 -5.92 -30.58
CA GLU A 8 4.83 -5.79 -31.68
C GLU A 8 5.07 -4.54 -32.53
N LYS A 9 5.51 -3.43 -31.92
CA LYS A 9 5.75 -2.17 -32.62
C LYS A 9 7.12 -2.08 -33.28
N THR A 10 8.15 -2.67 -32.68
CA THR A 10 9.55 -2.44 -33.07
C THR A 10 10.25 -3.69 -33.63
N GLY A 11 9.63 -4.86 -33.49
CA GLY A 11 10.27 -6.16 -33.78
C GLY A 11 11.31 -6.58 -32.75
N ARG A 12 11.55 -5.80 -31.68
CA ARG A 12 12.63 -6.04 -30.69
C ARG A 12 12.06 -6.47 -29.34
N GLY A 13 12.62 -7.53 -28.75
CA GLY A 13 12.30 -7.95 -27.38
C GLY A 13 12.98 -7.10 -26.31
N GLN A 14 12.65 -7.35 -25.05
CA GLN A 14 13.28 -6.72 -23.88
C GLN A 14 13.54 -7.78 -22.81
N VAL A 15 14.64 -7.63 -22.06
CA VAL A 15 14.90 -8.38 -20.83
C VAL A 15 14.22 -7.64 -19.68
N ILE A 16 13.52 -8.40 -18.83
CA ILE A 16 12.84 -7.86 -17.65
C ILE A 16 13.49 -8.51 -16.44
N ASP A 17 14.28 -7.72 -15.70
CA ASP A 17 14.82 -8.10 -14.40
C ASP A 17 13.87 -7.59 -13.31
N ILE A 18 13.45 -8.48 -12.41
CA ILE A 18 12.51 -8.16 -11.34
C ILE A 18 12.99 -8.87 -10.08
N ALA A 19 13.29 -8.08 -9.06
CA ALA A 19 13.49 -8.61 -7.73
C ALA A 19 12.20 -8.55 -6.90
N ILE A 20 11.95 -9.59 -6.10
CA ILE A 20 10.75 -9.68 -5.26
C ILE A 20 10.63 -8.47 -4.32
N TYR A 21 11.77 -8.01 -3.78
CA TYR A 21 11.79 -6.90 -2.83
C TYR A 21 11.37 -5.57 -3.46
N GLU A 22 11.55 -5.37 -4.77
CA GLU A 22 11.17 -4.12 -5.44
C GLU A 22 9.66 -3.94 -5.46
N SER A 23 8.92 -5.04 -5.63
CA SER A 23 7.46 -5.03 -5.59
C SER A 23 6.94 -4.70 -4.19
N VAL A 24 7.56 -5.29 -3.15
CA VAL A 24 7.24 -4.99 -1.75
C VAL A 24 7.57 -3.53 -1.44
N PHE A 25 8.77 -3.08 -1.81
CA PHE A 25 9.22 -1.70 -1.58
C PHE A 25 8.30 -0.69 -2.27
N ARG A 26 7.85 -0.98 -3.51
CA ARG A 26 6.90 -0.11 -4.23
C ARG A 26 5.55 -0.02 -3.54
N GLN A 27 5.12 -1.07 -2.84
CA GLN A 27 3.84 -1.13 -2.12
C GLN A 27 3.86 -0.41 -0.77
N LEU A 28 5.05 -0.11 -0.22
CA LEU A 28 5.20 0.61 1.05
C LEU A 28 4.68 2.05 1.01
N ASP A 29 4.51 2.63 -0.19
CA ASP A 29 3.94 3.95 -0.42
C ASP A 29 4.47 5.04 0.55
N GLU A 30 3.62 5.61 1.41
CA GLU A 30 4.05 6.68 2.32
C GLU A 30 5.09 6.24 3.37
N ILE A 31 5.20 4.94 3.66
CA ILE A 31 6.15 4.41 4.66
C ILE A 31 7.59 4.59 4.17
N ALA A 32 7.86 4.30 2.90
CA ALA A 32 9.20 4.43 2.31
C ALA A 32 9.64 5.90 2.28
N ALA A 33 8.73 6.80 1.88
CA ALA A 33 9.00 8.24 1.88
C ALA A 33 9.21 8.79 3.30
N SER A 34 8.39 8.37 4.27
CA SER A 34 8.51 8.80 5.67
C SER A 34 9.84 8.39 6.29
N TYR A 35 10.32 7.18 6.00
CA TYR A 35 11.64 6.74 6.42
C TYR A 35 12.75 7.57 5.75
N GLY A 36 12.67 7.76 4.43
CA GLY A 36 13.68 8.51 3.68
C GLY A 36 13.80 9.99 4.10
N LEU A 37 12.69 10.63 4.44
CA LEU A 37 12.67 12.05 4.83
C LEU A 37 12.96 12.27 6.32
N PHE A 38 12.47 11.41 7.20
CA PHE A 38 12.45 11.66 8.64
C PHE A 38 13.19 10.60 9.47
N GLY A 39 13.71 9.54 8.84
CA GLY A 39 14.28 8.38 9.56
C GLY A 39 13.25 7.60 10.38
N LYS A 40 11.95 7.85 10.16
CA LYS A 40 10.88 7.24 10.94
C LYS A 40 10.61 5.81 10.47
N VAL A 41 10.84 4.84 11.35
CA VAL A 41 10.40 3.46 11.16
C VAL A 41 8.95 3.34 11.63
N ARG A 42 8.07 2.83 10.77
CA ARG A 42 6.64 2.66 11.06
C ARG A 42 6.42 1.42 11.92
N GLU A 43 5.79 1.60 13.09
CA GLU A 43 5.41 0.50 13.99
C GLU A 43 4.00 -0.03 13.67
N ARG A 44 3.58 -1.15 14.27
CA ARG A 44 2.19 -1.63 14.17
C ARG A 44 1.22 -0.65 14.85
N GLU A 45 0.10 -0.34 14.19
CA GLU A 45 -0.93 0.59 14.71
C GLU A 45 -2.26 -0.08 15.10
N GLY A 46 -2.39 -1.40 14.91
CA GLY A 46 -3.64 -2.11 15.19
C GLY A 46 -4.72 -1.87 14.14
N SER A 47 -5.99 -2.03 14.53
CA SER A 47 -7.15 -1.98 13.62
C SER A 47 -7.77 -0.60 13.46
N GLY A 48 -7.29 0.39 14.22
CA GLY A 48 -7.70 1.78 14.16
C GLY A 48 -6.78 2.61 13.26
N SER A 49 -7.33 3.66 12.67
CA SER A 49 -6.57 4.66 11.93
C SER A 49 -5.98 5.69 12.87
N PHE A 50 -4.72 6.06 12.67
CA PHE A 50 -4.08 7.14 13.42
C PHE A 50 -4.49 8.55 12.94
N VAL A 51 -5.16 8.65 11.79
CA VAL A 51 -5.46 9.95 11.17
C VAL A 51 -6.84 10.52 11.53
N ALA A 52 -7.75 9.71 12.07
CA ALA A 52 -9.10 10.16 12.42
C ALA A 52 -9.78 9.26 13.48
N VAL A 53 -10.76 9.80 14.19
CA VAL A 53 -11.58 9.07 15.17
C VAL A 53 -13.05 9.53 15.05
N PRO A 54 -14.03 8.61 14.94
CA PRO A 54 -13.90 7.16 14.83
C PRO A 54 -13.49 6.71 13.42
N HIS A 55 -12.38 5.98 13.32
CA HIS A 55 -11.95 5.40 12.05
C HIS A 55 -11.22 4.08 12.32
N GLY A 56 -11.85 2.96 11.97
CA GLY A 56 -11.34 1.62 12.26
C GLY A 56 -12.42 0.54 12.18
N HIS A 57 -12.10 -0.61 12.77
CA HIS A 57 -12.99 -1.78 12.81
C HIS A 57 -13.53 -1.99 14.23
N PHE A 58 -14.85 -2.16 14.35
CA PHE A 58 -15.56 -2.27 15.62
C PHE A 58 -16.44 -3.52 15.65
N ARG A 59 -16.46 -4.23 16.79
CA ARG A 59 -17.27 -5.45 16.97
C ARG A 59 -18.71 -5.08 17.32
N THR A 60 -19.67 -5.75 16.68
CA THR A 60 -21.11 -5.57 16.92
C THR A 60 -21.63 -6.53 17.99
N GLN A 61 -22.87 -6.34 18.45
CA GLN A 61 -23.50 -7.22 19.45
C GLN A 61 -23.67 -8.66 18.96
N ASP A 62 -23.80 -8.87 17.65
CA ASP A 62 -23.93 -10.19 17.02
C ASP A 62 -22.57 -10.79 16.59
N ASP A 63 -21.47 -10.35 17.23
CA ASP A 63 -20.10 -10.83 17.00
C ASP A 63 -19.53 -10.64 15.58
N LYS A 64 -20.18 -9.79 14.78
CA LYS A 64 -19.67 -9.36 13.48
C LYS A 64 -18.83 -8.08 13.60
N TRP A 65 -18.30 -7.63 12.47
CA TRP A 65 -17.45 -6.45 12.37
C TRP A 65 -18.07 -5.40 11.46
N VAL A 66 -17.96 -4.13 11.87
CA VAL A 66 -18.24 -2.97 11.03
C VAL A 66 -16.98 -2.13 10.87
N ALA A 67 -16.75 -1.63 9.66
CA ALA A 67 -15.74 -0.62 9.38
C ALA A 67 -16.39 0.76 9.40
N ILE A 68 -15.85 1.66 10.22
CA ILE A 68 -16.28 3.07 10.30
C ILE A 68 -15.12 3.93 9.82
N ALA A 69 -15.40 4.92 8.99
CA ALA A 69 -14.43 5.90 8.51
C ALA A 69 -15.03 7.30 8.54
N CYS A 70 -14.87 8.00 9.67
CA CYS A 70 -15.29 9.40 9.83
C CYS A 70 -14.06 10.30 9.75
N THR A 71 -13.79 10.86 8.57
CA THR A 71 -12.61 11.70 8.31
C THR A 71 -12.91 13.20 8.23
N THR A 72 -14.19 13.58 8.32
CA THR A 72 -14.69 14.96 8.22
C THR A 72 -15.93 15.14 9.10
N ASP A 73 -16.30 16.39 9.39
CA ASP A 73 -17.53 16.79 10.09
C ASP A 73 -18.75 16.83 9.14
#